data_AF-A0A435H9I9-F1
#
_entry.id   AF-A0A435H9I9-F1
#
_cell.length_a   1.000
_cell.length_b   1.000
_cell.length_c   1.000
_cell.angle_alpha   90.00
_cell.angle_beta   90.00
_cell.angle_gamma   90.00
#
_symmetry.space_group_name_H-M   'P 1'
#
loop_
_entity.id
_entity.type
_entity.pdbx_description
1 polymer ?
#
loop_
_entity_poly.entity_id
_entity_poly.type
_entity_poly.pdbx_seq_one_letter_code
_entity_poly.pdbx_strand_id
1 'polypeptide(L)'
;ARAYGLASERCAVIMVTEVARRIPDGFETHVRELFDLTPAEARLATALASGRSLKEAADTSNITVKTGRTYLERIFSKTRTRQQSELVALLKSTEPLSGRR
;
A
#
# COMPACT_ATOMS: atom_id res chain seq x y z
N ALA A 1 4.13 42.44 -14.51
CA ALA A 1 4.38 41.55 -13.36
C ALA A 1 3.17 41.59 -12.44
N ARG A 2 2.42 40.49 -12.32
CA ARG A 2 1.22 40.40 -11.49
C ARG A 2 1.46 39.35 -10.41
N ALA A 3 1.38 39.80 -9.16
CA ALA A 3 1.68 39.04 -7.96
C ALA A 3 0.61 37.97 -7.69
N TYR A 4 1.04 36.77 -7.30
CA TYR A 4 0.25 35.87 -6.46
C TYR A 4 1.03 35.67 -5.16
N GLY A 5 0.89 36.63 -4.24
CA GLY A 5 1.23 36.41 -2.85
C GLY A 5 0.23 35.42 -2.27
N LEU A 6 0.70 34.25 -1.84
CA LEU A 6 -0.09 33.35 -1.01
C LEU A 6 -0.07 33.93 0.40
N ALA A 7 -1.04 34.81 0.68
CA ALA A 7 -1.36 35.17 2.05
C ALA A 7 -1.75 33.89 2.79
N SER A 8 -1.09 33.66 3.92
CA SER A 8 -1.36 32.56 4.83
C SER A 8 -2.73 32.75 5.48
N GLU A 9 -3.78 32.29 4.79
CA GLU A 9 -5.05 31.98 5.42
C GLU A 9 -5.28 30.48 5.24
N ARG A 10 -5.59 29.82 6.36
CA ARG A 10 -5.63 28.36 6.51
C ARG A 10 -6.33 27.70 5.33
N CYS A 11 -5.57 27.04 4.46
CA CYS A 11 -6.10 26.36 3.29
C CYS A 11 -6.24 24.86 3.61
N ALA A 12 -7.43 24.31 3.37
CA ALA A 12 -7.66 22.87 3.38
C ALA A 12 -7.93 22.42 1.94
N VAL A 13 -7.15 21.46 1.45
CA VAL A 13 -7.36 20.85 0.14
C VAL A 13 -8.11 19.54 0.35
N ILE A 14 -9.31 19.45 -0.21
CA ILE A 14 -10.09 18.20 -0.25
C ILE A 14 -9.87 17.56 -1.61
N MET A 15 -9.12 16.46 -1.64
CA MET A 15 -9.03 15.61 -2.82
C MET A 15 -10.04 14.48 -2.69
N VAL A 16 -11.03 14.47 -3.58
CA VAL A 16 -11.97 13.35 -3.70
C VAL A 16 -11.47 12.47 -4.84
N THR A 17 -10.87 11.34 -4.48
CA THR A 17 -10.57 10.27 -5.42
C THR A 17 -11.65 9.21 -5.29
N GLU A 18 -12.07 8.65 -6.43
CA GLU A 18 -12.91 7.46 -6.41
C GLU A 18 -12.18 6.38 -5.62
N VAL A 19 -12.80 5.86 -4.56
CA VAL A 19 -12.30 4.71 -3.78
C VAL A 19 -12.52 3.41 -4.58
N ALA A 20 -12.22 3.46 -5.88
CA ALA A 20 -12.01 2.25 -6.65
C ALA A 20 -10.78 1.56 -6.06
N ARG A 21 -10.80 0.22 -6.01
CA ARG A 21 -9.68 -0.62 -5.54
C ARG A 21 -8.49 -0.57 -6.52
N ARG A 22 -8.07 0.63 -6.92
CA ARG A 22 -6.91 0.85 -7.75
C ARG A 22 -5.72 1.00 -6.85
N ILE A 23 -4.87 -0.02 -6.89
CA ILE A 23 -3.50 0.14 -6.45
C ILE A 23 -2.81 1.06 -7.45
N PRO A 24 -2.23 2.19 -7.01
CA PRO A 24 -1.50 3.10 -7.89
C PRO A 24 -0.37 2.39 -8.63
N ASP A 25 -0.11 2.80 -9.87
CA ASP A 25 1.04 2.30 -10.62
C ASP A 25 2.32 2.57 -9.81
N GLY A 26 3.15 1.52 -9.62
CA GLY A 26 4.38 1.59 -8.83
C GLY A 26 4.22 1.39 -7.31
N PHE A 27 3.01 1.13 -6.79
CA PHE A 27 2.80 0.86 -5.38
C PHE A 27 3.60 -0.35 -4.85
N GLU A 28 3.66 -1.45 -5.61
CA GLU A 28 4.45 -2.62 -5.23
C GLU A 28 5.93 -2.25 -5.03
N THR A 29 6.50 -1.49 -5.96
CA THR A 29 7.89 -1.03 -5.88
C THR A 29 8.09 -0.09 -4.68
N HIS A 30 7.15 0.81 -4.44
CA HIS A 30 7.20 1.74 -3.32
C HIS A 30 7.19 1.03 -1.96
N VAL A 31 6.23 0.14 -1.74
CA VAL A 31 6.11 -0.65 -0.49
C VAL A 31 7.33 -1.55 -0.30
N ARG A 32 7.85 -2.11 -1.39
CA ARG A 32 9.06 -2.94 -1.36
C ARG A 32 10.26 -2.17 -0.82
N GLU A 33 10.47 -0.94 -1.29
CA GLU A 33 11.59 -0.10 -0.88
C GLU A 33 11.38 0.51 0.50
N LEU A 34 10.15 0.87 0.86
CA LEU A 34 9.84 1.48 2.15
C LEU A 34 10.03 0.51 3.34
N PHE A 35 9.77 -0.78 3.12
CA PHE A 35 9.78 -1.81 4.16
C PHE A 35 10.79 -2.94 3.91
N ASP A 36 11.71 -2.78 2.96
CA ASP A 36 12.70 -3.79 2.56
C ASP A 36 12.07 -5.17 2.27
N LEU A 37 10.90 -5.18 1.62
CA LEU A 37 10.23 -6.41 1.25
C LEU A 37 10.96 -7.08 0.08
N THR A 38 10.93 -8.40 0.06
CA THR A 38 11.30 -9.14 -1.16
C THR A 38 10.21 -8.97 -2.23
N PRO A 39 10.49 -9.22 -3.52
CA PRO A 39 9.47 -9.15 -4.55
C PRO A 39 8.23 -10.03 -4.28
N ALA A 40 8.43 -11.20 -3.68
CA ALA A 40 7.30 -12.09 -3.33
C ALA A 40 6.46 -11.53 -2.18
N GLU A 41 7.11 -10.94 -1.17
CA GLU A 41 6.43 -10.28 -0.05
C GLU A 41 5.66 -9.05 -0.51
N ALA A 42 6.24 -8.23 -1.38
CA ALA A 42 5.61 -7.03 -1.93
C ALA A 42 4.36 -7.38 -2.75
N ARG A 43 4.41 -8.43 -3.60
CA ARG A 43 3.24 -8.95 -4.32
C ARG A 43 2.12 -9.39 -3.38
N LEU A 44 2.47 -10.14 -2.32
CA LEU A 44 1.50 -10.60 -1.34
C LEU A 44 0.86 -9.43 -0.58
N ALA A 45 1.68 -8.50 -0.07
CA ALA A 45 1.23 -7.29 0.63
C ALA A 45 0.30 -6.42 -0.25
N THR A 46 0.68 -6.23 -1.51
CA THR A 46 -0.10 -5.51 -2.52
C THR A 46 -1.45 -6.19 -2.77
N ALA A 47 -1.49 -7.51 -2.96
CA ALA A 47 -2.73 -8.25 -3.14
C ALA A 47 -3.68 -8.12 -1.93
N LEU A 48 -3.13 -8.15 -0.71
CA LEU A 48 -3.90 -7.96 0.52
C LEU A 48 -4.43 -6.52 0.64
N ALA A 49 -3.64 -5.52 0.27
CA ALA A 49 -4.05 -4.11 0.25
C ALA A 49 -5.20 -3.83 -0.74
N SER A 50 -5.25 -4.57 -1.86
CA SER A 50 -6.38 -4.58 -2.81
C SER A 50 -7.68 -5.17 -2.23
N GLY A 51 -7.65 -5.69 -1.01
CA GLY A 51 -8.78 -6.35 -0.37
C GLY A 51 -8.96 -7.81 -0.77
N ARG A 52 -7.96 -8.46 -1.36
CA ARG A 52 -7.97 -9.91 -1.57
C ARG A 52 -7.72 -10.63 -0.24
N SER A 53 -8.34 -11.79 -0.08
CA SER A 53 -8.03 -12.70 1.01
C SER A 53 -6.65 -13.31 0.85
N LEU A 54 -6.05 -13.81 1.94
CA LEU A 54 -4.78 -14.52 1.90
C LEU A 54 -4.82 -15.74 0.97
N LYS A 55 -5.98 -16.39 0.84
CA LYS A 55 -6.18 -17.52 -0.07
C LYS A 55 -6.08 -17.07 -1.52
N GLU A 56 -6.84 -16.06 -1.93
CA GLU A 56 -6.81 -15.52 -3.30
C GLU A 56 -5.43 -14.96 -3.67
N ALA A 57 -4.74 -14.33 -2.71
CA ALA A 57 -3.40 -13.81 -2.91
C ALA A 57 -2.36 -14.95 -3.08
N ALA A 58 -2.51 -16.03 -2.32
CA ALA A 58 -1.69 -17.23 -2.46
C ALA A 58 -1.93 -17.93 -3.81
N ASP A 59 -3.20 -18.07 -4.22
CA ASP A 59 -3.61 -18.65 -5.50
C ASP A 59 -3.03 -17.84 -6.67
N THR A 60 -3.13 -16.50 -6.61
CA THR A 60 -2.55 -15.60 -7.63
C THR A 60 -1.03 -15.71 -7.71
N SER A 61 -0.38 -15.98 -6.58
CA SER A 61 1.08 -16.09 -6.49
C SER A 61 1.58 -17.53 -6.73
N ASN A 62 0.68 -18.47 -7.05
CA ASN A 62 0.96 -19.89 -7.22
C ASN A 62 1.70 -20.52 -6.04
N ILE A 63 1.33 -20.13 -4.81
CA ILE A 63 1.88 -20.68 -3.56
C ILE A 63 0.77 -21.28 -2.70
N THR A 64 1.15 -22.15 -1.76
CA THR A 64 0.19 -22.64 -0.77
C THR A 64 -0.19 -21.55 0.23
N VAL A 65 -1.40 -21.63 0.80
CA VAL A 65 -1.82 -20.75 1.90
C VAL A 65 -0.87 -20.83 3.10
N LYS A 66 -0.25 -22.01 3.35
CA LYS A 66 0.77 -22.19 4.40
C LYS A 66 2.01 -21.34 4.12
N THR A 67 2.54 -21.39 2.89
CA THR A 67 3.66 -20.54 2.46
C THR A 67 3.29 -19.06 2.52
N GLY A 68 2.06 -18.72 2.10
CA GLY A 68 1.51 -17.37 2.22
C GLY A 68 1.49 -16.87 3.66
N ARG A 69 1.12 -17.70 4.64
CA ARG A 69 1.19 -17.36 6.07
C ARG A 69 2.62 -17.10 6.53
N THR A 70 3.59 -17.91 6.11
CA THR A 70 5.01 -17.68 6.44
C THR A 70 5.51 -16.36 5.86
N TYR A 71 5.13 -16.01 4.64
CA TYR A 71 5.45 -14.69 4.06
C TYR A 71 4.75 -13.58 4.83
N LEU A 72 3.50 -13.76 5.22
CA LEU A 72 2.74 -12.78 6.00
C LEU A 72 3.39 -12.50 7.37
N GLU A 73 3.89 -13.51 8.07
CA GLU A 73 4.64 -13.34 9.32
C GLU A 73 5.93 -12.52 9.13
N ARG A 74 6.65 -12.75 8.03
CA ARG A 74 7.84 -11.96 7.68
C ARG A 74 7.48 -10.51 7.37
N ILE A 75 6.39 -10.30 6.63
CA ILE A 75 5.87 -8.96 6.33
C ILE A 75 5.48 -8.25 7.62
N PHE A 76 4.78 -8.91 8.54
CA PHE A 76 4.44 -8.36 9.86
C PHE A 76 5.67 -7.94 10.65
N SER A 77 6.72 -8.76 10.66
CA SER A 77 7.99 -8.41 11.29
C SER A 77 8.64 -7.16 10.67
N LYS A 78 8.69 -7.09 9.33
CA LYS A 78 9.30 -5.96 8.60
C LYS A 78 8.49 -4.65 8.71
N THR A 79 7.17 -4.76 8.71
CA THR A 79 6.24 -3.63 8.77
C THR A 79 5.86 -3.24 10.20
N ARG A 80 6.32 -3.99 11.20
CA ARG A 80 5.95 -3.86 12.63
C ARG A 80 4.43 -3.90 12.87
N THR A 81 3.73 -4.74 12.11
CA THR A 81 2.30 -4.98 12.27
C THR A 81 2.06 -6.36 12.87
N ARG A 82 0.86 -6.60 13.42
CA ARG A 82 0.50 -7.86 14.10
C ARG A 82 -0.71 -8.54 13.45
N GLN A 83 -1.46 -7.83 12.61
CA GLN A 83 -2.67 -8.33 11.96
C GLN A 83 -2.78 -7.83 10.52
N GLN A 84 -3.49 -8.60 9.68
CA GLN A 84 -3.68 -8.25 8.27
C GLN A 84 -4.37 -6.90 8.09
N SER A 85 -5.36 -6.57 8.92
CA SER A 85 -6.05 -5.27 8.86
C SER A 85 -5.12 -4.09 9.16
N GLU A 86 -4.21 -4.26 10.11
CA GLU A 86 -3.19 -3.27 10.47
C GLU A 86 -2.19 -3.08 9.33
N LEU A 87 -1.72 -4.18 8.73
CA LEU A 87 -0.89 -4.14 7.52
C LEU A 87 -1.61 -3.38 6.40
N VAL A 88 -2.86 -3.71 6.11
CA VAL A 88 -3.63 -3.03 5.04
C VAL A 88 -3.79 -1.54 5.33
N ALA A 89 -4.07 -1.15 6.58
CA ALA A 89 -4.18 0.25 6.96
C ALA A 89 -2.86 1.00 6.81
N LEU A 90 -1.75 0.40 7.25
CA LEU A 90 -0.40 0.95 7.09
C LEU A 90 -0.06 1.14 5.62
N LEU A 91 -0.25 0.10 4.80
CA LEU A 91 0.04 0.13 3.37
C LEU A 91 -0.74 1.24 2.65
N LYS A 92 -2.02 1.43 2.99
CA LYS A 92 -2.84 2.52 2.47
C LYS A 92 -2.38 3.90 2.92
N SER A 93 -1.89 4.02 4.15
CA SER A 93 -1.31 5.29 4.64
C SER A 93 -0.01 5.67 3.95
N THR A 94 0.68 4.68 3.37
CA THR A 94 1.94 4.86 2.62
C THR A 94 1.71 4.92 1.12
N GLU A 95 0.47 4.87 0.63
CA GLU A 95 0.18 5.15 -0.77
C GLU A 95 0.65 6.58 -1.05
N PRO A 96 1.64 6.79 -1.93
CA PRO A 96 2.07 8.13 -2.27
C PRO A 96 0.84 8.85 -2.80
N LEU A 97 0.58 10.06 -2.27
CA LEU A 97 -0.40 10.97 -2.84
C LEU A 97 -0.06 11.05 -4.32
N SER A 98 -0.85 10.38 -5.16
CA SER A 98 -0.62 10.31 -6.60
C SER A 98 -0.98 11.68 -7.16
N GLY A 99 -0.08 12.64 -6.94
CA GLY A 99 -0.05 13.93 -7.56
C GLY A 99 0.37 13.70 -8.99
N ARG A 100 -0.59 13.89 -9.91
CA ARG A 100 -0.45 13.87 -11.36
C ARG A 100 0.95 14.35 -11.79
N ARG A 101 1.69 13.48 -12.49
CA ARG A 101 2.61 13.95 -13.52
C ARG A 101 1.81 14.33 -14.75
#